data_AF-A0A924ZGN8-F1
#
_entry.id   AF-A0A924ZGN8-F1
#
_cell.length_a   1.000
_cell.length_b   1.000
_cell.length_c   1.000
_cell.angle_alpha   90.00
_cell.angle_beta   90.00
_cell.angle_gamma   90.00
#
_symmetry.space_group_name_H-M   'P 1'
#
loop_
_entity.id
_entity.type
_entity.pdbx_description
1 polymer ?
#
loop_
_entity_poly.entity_id
_entity_poly.type
_entity_poly.pdbx_seq_one_letter_code
_entity_poly.pdbx_strand_id
1 'polypeptide(L)'
;SGTVIMDGGASQYAGATGNGGLLVIKGNASSRCGISMTGIYIVVHINIGHMSAFMAQAGTIVCLGNAGEALGDSLYEARLFARDAVKSLGADCIEKEMRPEHLALLADLLNRGEADGKASPQEFRRYGSARKLYTFNIDNAASY
;
A
#
# COMPACT_ATOMS: atom_id res chain seq x y z
N SER A 1 -8.72 17.80 3.28
CA SER A 1 -7.45 17.18 3.68
C SER A 1 -6.30 17.81 2.90
N GLY A 2 -5.07 17.70 3.40
CA GLY A 2 -3.88 18.28 2.76
C GLY A 2 -3.03 17.26 2.01
N THR A 3 -1.92 17.76 1.44
CA THR A 3 -0.89 16.97 0.76
C THR A 3 0.45 17.26 1.41
N VAL A 4 1.24 16.23 1.67
CA VAL A 4 2.64 16.32 2.11
C VAL A 4 3.51 15.68 1.04
N ILE A 5 4.53 16.40 0.58
CA ILE A 5 5.48 15.92 -0.42
C ILE A 5 6.88 15.96 0.18
N MET A 6 7.61 14.85 0.11
CA MET A 6 9.00 14.75 0.51
C MET A 6 9.86 14.38 -0.71
N ASP A 7 10.85 15.22 -1.03
CA ASP A 7 11.79 14.94 -2.13
C ASP A 7 12.76 13.81 -1.81
N GLY A 8 13.00 13.56 -0.52
CA GLY A 8 13.85 12.48 -0.03
C GLY A 8 13.10 11.19 0.30
N GLY A 9 13.76 10.31 1.05
CA GLY A 9 13.14 9.12 1.63
C GLY A 9 12.49 9.39 2.98
N ALA A 10 11.63 8.47 3.40
CA ALA A 10 11.05 8.41 4.73
C ALA A 10 11.58 7.18 5.49
N SER A 11 11.84 7.35 6.78
CA SER A 11 12.16 6.23 7.66
C SER A 11 10.90 5.38 7.93
N GLN A 12 10.94 4.58 9.00
CA GLN A 12 9.88 3.65 9.34
C GLN A 12 8.55 4.38 9.63
N TYR A 13 7.43 3.67 9.44
CA TYR A 13 6.09 4.11 9.83
C TYR A 13 5.53 5.34 9.09
N ALA A 14 6.09 5.68 7.92
CA ALA A 14 5.57 6.78 7.11
C ALA A 14 4.07 6.59 6.81
N GLY A 15 3.24 7.58 7.14
CA GLY A 15 1.79 7.53 6.93
C GLY A 15 1.02 6.63 7.90
N ALA A 16 1.63 6.19 9.00
CA ALA A 16 0.98 5.36 10.02
C ALA A 16 -0.34 5.98 10.51
N THR A 17 -1.40 5.18 10.62
CA THR A 17 -2.74 5.58 11.08
C THR A 17 -3.42 6.70 10.30
N GLY A 18 -2.83 7.14 9.18
CA GLY A 18 -3.30 8.28 8.42
C GLY A 18 -4.75 8.12 7.95
N ASN A 19 -5.54 9.17 8.11
CA ASN A 19 -6.95 9.24 7.73
C ASN A 19 -7.17 10.42 6.78
N GLY A 20 -7.26 10.12 5.48
CA GLY A 20 -7.40 11.11 4.42
C GLY A 20 -6.10 11.86 4.10
N GLY A 21 -6.14 12.63 3.02
CA GLY A 21 -4.97 13.34 2.50
C GLY A 21 -4.06 12.47 1.63
N LEU A 22 -2.98 13.08 1.16
CA LEU A 22 -1.98 12.45 0.29
C LEU A 22 -0.58 12.65 0.88
N LEU A 23 0.18 11.56 0.97
CA LEU A 23 1.59 11.54 1.30
C LEU A 23 2.38 11.09 0.07
N VAL A 24 3.28 11.92 -0.42
CA VAL A 24 4.17 11.62 -1.55
C VAL A 24 5.60 11.52 -1.04
N ILE A 25 6.27 10.42 -1.34
CA ILE A 25 7.66 10.12 -0.96
C ILE A 25 8.44 9.87 -2.23
N LYS A 26 9.28 10.83 -2.65
CA LYS A 26 10.03 10.71 -3.90
C LYS A 26 11.25 9.77 -3.79
N GLY A 27 11.66 9.44 -2.58
CA GLY A 27 12.64 8.40 -2.28
C GLY A 27 12.03 7.06 -1.86
N ASN A 28 12.76 6.32 -1.03
CA ASN A 28 12.28 5.08 -0.40
C ASN A 28 11.46 5.38 0.86
N ALA A 29 10.49 4.52 1.17
CA ALA A 29 9.93 4.41 2.52
C ALA A 29 10.44 3.12 3.17
N SER A 30 10.88 3.21 4.42
CA SER A 30 11.36 2.03 5.15
C SER A 30 10.20 1.13 5.63
N SER A 31 10.44 0.31 6.65
CA SER A 31 9.48 -0.65 7.19
C SER A 31 8.15 -0.02 7.58
N ARG A 32 7.07 -0.80 7.44
CA ARG A 32 5.74 -0.49 7.98
C ARG A 32 5.16 0.83 7.46
N CYS A 33 5.50 1.21 6.23
CA CYS A 33 4.84 2.33 5.55
C CYS A 33 3.33 2.07 5.46
N GLY A 34 2.51 3.03 5.90
CA GLY A 34 1.05 2.92 5.93
C GLY A 34 0.49 1.91 6.94
N ILE A 35 1.24 1.56 7.99
CA ILE A 35 0.74 0.70 9.07
C ILE A 35 -0.56 1.26 9.68
N SER A 36 -1.56 0.40 9.86
CA SER A 36 -2.84 0.73 10.49
C SER A 36 -3.56 1.94 9.88
N MET A 37 -3.29 2.28 8.62
CA MET A 37 -3.90 3.44 7.97
C MET A 37 -5.42 3.27 7.80
N THR A 38 -6.16 4.37 7.87
CA THR A 38 -7.63 4.39 7.90
C THR A 38 -8.26 5.26 6.81
N GLY A 39 -7.50 5.60 5.77
CA GLY A 39 -8.03 6.32 4.61
C GLY A 39 -7.05 7.22 3.86
N ILE A 40 -5.78 7.29 4.28
CA ILE A 40 -4.74 8.07 3.56
C ILE A 40 -4.37 7.45 2.21
N TYR A 41 -3.94 8.30 1.27
CA TYR A 41 -3.24 7.89 0.07
C TYR A 41 -1.73 8.09 0.22
N ILE A 42 -0.93 7.09 -0.14
CA ILE A 42 0.53 7.13 -0.07
C ILE A 42 1.09 6.76 -1.45
N VAL A 43 1.94 7.61 -2.01
CA VAL A 43 2.66 7.36 -3.26
C VAL A 43 4.16 7.36 -2.96
N VAL A 44 4.83 6.26 -3.28
CA VAL A 44 6.27 6.06 -3.06
C VAL A 44 6.95 5.80 -4.40
N HIS A 45 7.91 6.65 -4.77
CA HIS A 45 8.54 6.60 -6.10
C HIS A 45 9.59 5.51 -6.25
N ILE A 46 10.16 5.06 -5.14
CA ILE A 46 11.21 4.03 -5.15
C ILE A 46 10.65 2.79 -4.44
N ASN A 47 11.23 2.32 -3.33
CA ASN A 47 10.81 1.08 -2.69
C ASN A 47 10.04 1.34 -1.38
N ILE A 48 9.22 0.37 -0.98
CA ILE A 48 8.65 0.27 0.36
C ILE A 48 9.26 -0.92 1.13
N GLY A 49 9.55 -0.73 2.42
CA GLY A 49 10.17 -1.73 3.27
C GLY A 49 9.24 -2.87 3.71
N HIS A 50 9.77 -3.79 4.52
CA HIS A 50 9.01 -4.93 5.05
C HIS A 50 7.80 -4.50 5.89
N MET A 51 6.77 -5.34 5.92
CA MET A 51 5.52 -5.13 6.66
C MET A 51 4.78 -3.83 6.32
N SER A 52 5.03 -3.27 5.13
CA SER A 52 4.24 -2.13 4.66
C SER A 52 2.77 -2.53 4.53
N ALA A 53 1.88 -1.60 4.87
CA ALA A 53 0.44 -1.82 5.01
C ALA A 53 0.01 -2.87 6.05
N PHE A 54 0.86 -3.16 7.06
CA PHE A 54 0.45 -4.02 8.17
C PHE A 54 -0.81 -3.46 8.85
N MET A 55 -1.85 -4.28 9.04
CA MET A 55 -3.12 -3.87 9.65
C MET A 55 -3.83 -2.70 8.94
N ALA A 56 -3.49 -2.40 7.68
CA ALA A 56 -4.08 -1.27 6.98
C ALA A 56 -5.59 -1.49 6.74
N GLN A 57 -6.39 -0.57 7.24
CA GLN A 57 -7.85 -0.70 7.29
C GLN A 57 -8.53 -0.16 6.04
N ALA A 58 -8.10 1.03 5.61
CA ALA A 58 -8.61 1.71 4.42
C ALA A 58 -7.54 2.66 3.85
N GLY A 59 -7.71 3.09 2.61
CA GLY A 59 -6.76 3.96 1.91
C GLY A 59 -6.06 3.26 0.76
N THR A 60 -4.99 3.85 0.25
CA THR A 60 -4.24 3.29 -0.89
C THR A 60 -2.75 3.56 -0.78
N ILE A 61 -1.93 2.54 -1.03
CA ILE A 61 -0.49 2.67 -1.24
C ILE A 61 -0.18 2.39 -2.72
N VAL A 62 0.59 3.27 -3.34
CA VAL A 62 1.17 3.10 -4.69
C VAL A 62 2.69 3.09 -4.55
N CYS A 63 3.32 1.98 -4.88
CA CYS A 63 4.78 1.83 -4.89
C CYS A 63 5.27 1.61 -6.31
N LEU A 64 6.06 2.56 -6.82
CA LEU A 64 6.65 2.47 -8.15
C LEU A 64 7.82 1.47 -8.22
N GLY A 65 8.40 1.08 -7.10
CA GLY A 65 9.49 0.11 -7.05
C GLY A 65 9.09 -1.20 -6.38
N ASN A 66 10.05 -1.81 -5.70
CA ASN A 66 9.87 -3.08 -5.04
C ASN A 66 9.17 -2.92 -3.67
N ALA A 67 8.41 -3.94 -3.29
CA ALA A 67 7.89 -4.09 -1.94
C ALA A 67 8.64 -5.18 -1.17
N GLY A 68 8.98 -4.88 0.08
CA GLY A 68 9.64 -5.82 1.00
C GLY A 68 8.77 -7.01 1.42
N GLU A 69 9.26 -7.75 2.41
CA GLU A 69 8.57 -8.94 2.93
C GLU A 69 7.25 -8.59 3.63
N ALA A 70 6.30 -9.53 3.61
CA ALA A 70 5.04 -9.47 4.33
C ALA A 70 4.19 -8.23 3.97
N LEU A 71 4.11 -7.89 2.69
CA LEU A 71 3.26 -6.79 2.21
C LEU A 71 1.79 -7.04 2.55
N GLY A 72 1.16 -6.07 3.21
CA GLY A 72 -0.26 -6.14 3.58
C GLY A 72 -0.55 -7.22 4.62
N ASP A 73 0.38 -7.51 5.54
CA ASP A 73 0.07 -8.46 6.60
C ASP A 73 -1.12 -7.98 7.45
N SER A 74 -2.13 -8.85 7.62
CA SER A 74 -3.39 -8.57 8.29
C SER A 74 -4.18 -7.41 7.67
N LEU A 75 -4.23 -7.36 6.34
CA LEU A 75 -4.91 -6.31 5.56
C LEU A 75 -6.44 -6.39 5.64
N TYR A 76 -7.11 -5.23 5.67
CA TYR A 76 -8.57 -5.12 5.51
C TYR A 76 -8.94 -4.51 4.13
N GLU A 77 -9.60 -3.34 4.08
CA GLU A 77 -10.13 -2.76 2.83
C GLU A 77 -9.13 -1.85 2.10
N ALA A 78 -7.90 -1.72 2.59
CA ALA A 78 -6.85 -0.96 1.91
C ALA A 78 -6.46 -1.59 0.56
N ARG A 79 -6.17 -0.73 -0.42
CA ARG A 79 -5.74 -1.13 -1.78
C ARG A 79 -4.25 -0.89 -1.91
N LEU A 80 -3.49 -1.89 -2.36
CA LEU A 80 -2.05 -1.76 -2.55
C LEU A 80 -1.72 -1.96 -4.02
N PHE A 81 -0.87 -1.10 -4.57
CA PHE A 81 -0.37 -1.18 -5.93
C PHE A 81 1.14 -1.22 -5.90
N ALA A 82 1.74 -2.22 -6.54
CA ALA A 82 3.19 -2.32 -6.71
C ALA A 82 3.52 -2.53 -8.19
N ARG A 83 4.47 -1.75 -8.71
CA ARG A 83 4.93 -1.86 -10.10
C ARG A 83 5.92 -3.01 -10.27
N ASP A 84 6.94 -3.03 -9.41
CA ASP A 84 8.04 -3.99 -9.52
C ASP A 84 7.79 -5.20 -8.59
N ALA A 85 8.85 -5.86 -8.12
CA ALA A 85 8.73 -7.11 -7.38
C ALA A 85 8.14 -6.91 -5.98
N VAL A 86 7.23 -7.81 -5.59
CA VAL A 86 6.78 -7.98 -4.20
C VAL A 86 7.46 -9.21 -3.64
N LYS A 87 8.30 -9.05 -2.60
CA LYS A 87 9.10 -10.16 -2.08
C LYS A 87 8.26 -11.27 -1.44
N SER A 88 7.28 -10.91 -0.63
CA SER A 88 6.28 -11.84 -0.10
C SER A 88 5.03 -11.08 0.37
N LEU A 89 3.88 -11.77 0.36
CA LEU A 89 2.64 -11.24 0.90
C LEU A 89 2.51 -11.64 2.38
N GLY A 90 1.88 -10.76 3.15
CA GLY A 90 1.52 -11.03 4.54
C GLY A 90 0.25 -11.88 4.68
N ALA A 91 -0.14 -12.17 5.92
CA ALA A 91 -1.36 -12.92 6.17
C ALA A 91 -2.59 -12.15 5.64
N ASP A 92 -3.53 -12.89 5.03
CA ASP A 92 -4.75 -12.33 4.45
C ASP A 92 -4.55 -11.29 3.34
N CYS A 93 -3.36 -11.21 2.73
CA CYS A 93 -3.11 -10.40 1.54
C CYS A 93 -2.97 -11.30 0.31
N ILE A 94 -3.72 -10.98 -0.74
CA ILE A 94 -3.60 -11.67 -2.03
C ILE A 94 -3.52 -10.66 -3.16
N GLU A 95 -2.94 -11.10 -4.27
CA GLU A 95 -3.13 -10.39 -5.52
C GLU A 95 -4.63 -10.39 -5.90
N LYS A 96 -5.07 -9.29 -6.49
CA LYS A 96 -6.44 -9.07 -6.90
C LYS A 96 -6.47 -8.63 -8.35
N GLU A 97 -7.59 -8.90 -9.00
CA GLU A 97 -7.87 -8.42 -10.35
C GLU A 97 -7.75 -6.88 -10.45
N MET A 98 -7.08 -6.43 -11.51
CA MET A 98 -7.07 -5.04 -11.95
C MET A 98 -8.30 -4.76 -12.81
N ARG A 99 -9.01 -3.68 -12.50
CA ARG A 99 -10.30 -3.30 -13.12
C ARG A 99 -10.25 -1.83 -13.53
N PRO A 100 -11.12 -1.36 -14.44
CA PRO A 100 -11.06 0.01 -14.96
C PRO A 100 -11.03 1.10 -13.87
N GLU A 101 -11.78 0.95 -12.78
CA GLU A 101 -11.79 1.90 -11.68
C GLU A 101 -10.48 1.92 -10.88
N HIS A 102 -9.75 0.80 -10.85
CA HIS A 102 -8.43 0.74 -10.23
C HIS A 102 -7.39 1.47 -11.09
N LEU A 103 -7.47 1.31 -12.41
CA LEU A 103 -6.61 2.03 -13.35
C LEU A 103 -6.87 3.54 -13.28
N ALA A 104 -8.13 3.97 -13.18
CA ALA A 104 -8.50 5.37 -13.02
C ALA A 104 -8.00 5.96 -11.70
N LEU A 105 -8.17 5.23 -10.57
CA LEU A 105 -7.61 5.63 -9.28
C LEU A 105 -6.10 5.78 -9.33
N LEU A 106 -5.42 4.81 -9.95
CA LEU A 106 -3.97 4.80 -10.04
C LEU A 106 -3.45 5.94 -10.92
N ALA A 107 -4.13 6.25 -12.04
CA ALA A 107 -3.81 7.41 -12.87
C ALA A 107 -3.91 8.73 -12.08
N ASP A 108 -4.97 8.92 -11.30
CA ASP A 108 -5.15 10.09 -10.43
C ASP A 108 -4.03 10.19 -9.39
N LEU A 109 -3.72 9.09 -8.71
CA LEU A 109 -2.68 9.07 -7.68
C LEU A 109 -1.27 9.26 -8.25
N LEU A 110 -0.98 8.75 -9.45
CA LEU A 110 0.29 8.99 -10.11
C LEU A 110 0.45 10.47 -10.50
N ASN A 111 -0.59 11.10 -11.03
CA ASN A 111 -0.57 12.53 -11.35
C ASN A 111 -0.37 13.38 -10.09
N ARG A 112 -1.24 13.21 -9.09
CA ARG A 112 -1.16 13.94 -7.82
C ARG A 112 0.12 13.64 -7.03
N GLY A 113 0.74 12.49 -7.30
CA GLY A 113 2.00 12.05 -6.72
C GLY A 113 3.25 12.54 -7.47
N GLU A 114 3.14 13.30 -8.57
CA GLU A 114 4.28 13.69 -9.42
C GLU A 114 5.05 12.46 -10.00
N ALA A 115 4.28 11.44 -10.40
CA ALA A 115 4.75 10.13 -10.87
C ALA A 115 4.15 9.69 -12.22
N ASP A 116 3.27 10.48 -12.83
CA ASP A 116 2.64 10.21 -14.14
C ASP A 116 3.63 10.15 -15.31
N GLY A 117 4.72 10.90 -15.23
CA GLY A 117 5.85 10.80 -16.16
C GLY A 117 6.82 9.64 -15.87
N LYS A 118 6.58 8.83 -14.83
CA LYS A 118 7.51 7.78 -14.36
C LYS A 118 6.97 6.37 -14.49
N ALA A 119 5.65 6.21 -14.46
CA ALA A 119 4.98 4.94 -14.62
C ALA A 119 3.55 5.15 -15.13
N SER A 120 3.04 4.15 -15.83
CA SER A 120 1.66 4.05 -16.27
C SER A 120 0.87 3.10 -15.37
N PRO A 121 -0.46 3.31 -15.20
CA PRO A 121 -1.28 2.44 -14.37
C PRO A 121 -1.25 0.95 -14.74
N GLN A 122 -1.01 0.64 -16.02
CA GLN A 122 -0.99 -0.73 -16.55
C GLN A 122 0.23 -1.54 -16.10
N GLU A 123 1.28 -0.87 -15.59
CA GLU A 123 2.49 -1.53 -15.09
C GLU A 123 2.34 -2.08 -13.67
N PHE A 124 1.21 -1.82 -12.99
CA PHE A 124 1.04 -2.18 -11.59
C PHE A 124 0.19 -3.43 -11.40
N ARG A 125 0.60 -4.23 -10.42
CA ARG A 125 -0.22 -5.29 -9.84
C ARG A 125 -0.95 -4.76 -8.62
N ARG A 126 -2.14 -5.30 -8.36
CA ARG A 126 -2.98 -4.91 -7.23
C ARG A 126 -3.04 -6.00 -6.19
N TYR A 127 -2.96 -5.59 -4.93
CA TYR A 127 -3.11 -6.45 -3.77
C TYR A 127 -4.19 -5.90 -2.83
N GLY A 128 -4.83 -6.80 -2.09
CA GLY A 128 -5.93 -6.50 -1.19
C GLY A 128 -6.27 -7.69 -0.31
N SER A 129 -7.13 -7.46 0.69
CA SER A 129 -7.47 -8.51 1.66
C SER A 129 -8.14 -9.72 1.01
N ALA A 130 -7.76 -10.93 1.42
CA ALA A 130 -8.48 -12.15 1.09
C ALA A 130 -9.79 -12.29 1.91
N ARG A 131 -10.03 -11.39 2.87
CA ARG A 131 -11.20 -11.31 3.74
C ARG A 131 -11.39 -12.54 4.62
N LYS A 132 -10.30 -13.22 4.98
CA LYS A 132 -10.33 -14.40 5.87
C LYS A 132 -10.27 -14.00 7.34
N LEU A 133 -9.70 -12.84 7.67
CA LEU A 133 -9.57 -12.36 9.05
C LEU A 133 -10.75 -11.49 9.52
N TYR A 134 -11.81 -11.38 8.73
CA TYR A 134 -12.98 -10.55 9.05
C TYR A 134 -13.89 -11.19 10.10
N THR A 135 -13.78 -12.51 10.26
CA THR A 135 -14.56 -13.30 11.22
C THR A 135 -13.60 -14.15 12.03
N PHE A 136 -13.66 -14.00 13.36
CA PHE A 136 -12.92 -14.88 14.27
C PHE A 136 -13.43 -16.31 14.10
N ASN A 137 -12.57 -17.21 13.61
CA ASN A 137 -12.90 -18.61 13.51
C ASN A 137 -12.25 -19.35 14.69
N ILE A 138 -13.08 -19.87 15.61
CA ILE A 138 -12.64 -20.53 16.86
C ILE A 138 -11.66 -21.68 16.61
N ASP A 139 -11.75 -22.32 15.44
CA ASP A 139 -10.86 -23.42 15.05
C ASP A 139 -9.40 -22.99 14.79
N ASN A 140 -9.13 -21.69 14.63
CA ASN A 140 -7.77 -21.14 14.46
C ASN A 140 -7.15 -20.65 15.77
N ALA A 141 -7.78 -20.85 16.92
CA ALA A 141 -7.29 -20.39 18.22
C ALA A 141 -5.92 -20.99 18.62
N ALA A 142 -5.53 -22.12 18.03
CA ALA A 142 -4.24 -22.78 18.28
C ALA A 142 -3.12 -22.36 17.31
N SER A 143 -3.40 -21.54 16.31
CA SER A 143 -2.42 -21.08 15.30
C SER A 143 -2.01 -19.61 15.44
N TYR A 144 -2.42 -18.95 16.52
CA TYR A 144 -2.02 -17.60 16.90
C TYR A 144 -0.92 -17.60 17.96
#